data_AF-A0A8J8WKQ0-F1
#
_entry.id   AF-A0A8J8WKQ0-F1
#
_cell.length_a   1.000
_cell.length_b   1.000
_cell.length_c   1.000
_cell.angle_alpha   90.00
_cell.angle_beta   90.00
_cell.angle_gamma   90.00
#
_symmetry.space_group_name_H-M   'P 1'
#
loop_
_entity.id
_entity.type
_entity.pdbx_description
1 polymer ?
#
loop_
_entity_poly.entity_id
_entity_poly.type
_entity_poly.pdbx_seq_one_letter_code
_entity_poly.pdbx_strand_id
1 'polypeptide(L)'
;MRTTQEWASEQWRVNFRGQLRSGQVGSKRWWSLVNEQQVSRGETLSPPLIRGDSSVAHTARDKANILAMHFTKKMCVPDPVRTPPTLPEIVSDRLVKVVTSEAEVKVLLLNLDVQKAVGPDNVSPRLLH
;
A
#
# COMPACT_ATOMS: atom_id res chain seq x y z
N MET A 1 -7.07 -23.34 -36.61
CA MET A 1 -7.48 -23.03 -35.21
C MET A 1 -6.43 -22.28 -34.38
N ARG A 2 -5.14 -22.19 -34.76
CA ARG A 2 -4.13 -21.38 -34.03
C ARG A 2 -4.31 -19.86 -34.18
N THR A 3 -4.84 -19.42 -35.32
CA THR A 3 -4.96 -18.01 -35.71
C THR A 3 -5.91 -17.19 -34.84
N THR A 4 -7.03 -17.76 -34.38
CA THR A 4 -8.01 -17.05 -33.53
C THR A 4 -7.49 -16.82 -32.11
N GLN A 5 -6.74 -17.79 -31.57
CA GLN A 5 -6.17 -17.71 -30.23
C GLN A 5 -5.00 -16.70 -30.17
N GLU A 6 -4.16 -16.68 -31.21
CA GLU A 6 -3.09 -15.69 -31.36
C GLU A 6 -3.64 -14.27 -31.47
N TRP A 7 -4.69 -14.08 -32.29
CA TRP A 7 -5.35 -12.78 -32.42
C TRP A 7 -5.97 -12.30 -31.10
N ALA A 8 -6.68 -13.18 -30.39
CA ALA A 8 -7.28 -12.85 -29.09
C ALA A 8 -6.22 -12.47 -28.05
N SER A 9 -5.08 -13.16 -28.05
CA SER A 9 -3.97 -12.87 -27.13
C SER A 9 -3.31 -11.53 -27.41
N GLU A 10 -3.15 -11.17 -28.70
CA GLU A 10 -2.57 -9.89 -29.08
C GLU A 10 -3.53 -8.72 -28.78
N GLN A 11 -4.82 -8.87 -29.07
CA GLN A 11 -5.84 -7.88 -28.71
C GLN A 11 -5.91 -7.65 -27.21
N TRP A 12 -5.81 -8.72 -26.41
CA TRP A 12 -5.75 -8.61 -24.96
C TRP A 12 -4.52 -7.79 -24.50
N ARG A 13 -3.33 -8.06 -25.06
CA ARG A 13 -2.09 -7.30 -24.77
C ARG A 13 -2.20 -5.82 -25.10
N VAL A 14 -2.80 -5.48 -26.24
CA VAL A 14 -2.99 -4.09 -26.68
C VAL A 14 -3.92 -3.35 -25.70
N ASN A 15 -5.07 -3.94 -25.37
CA ASN A 15 -6.02 -3.35 -24.42
C ASN A 15 -5.42 -3.20 -23.02
N PHE A 16 -4.67 -4.20 -22.56
CA PHE A 16 -4.00 -4.17 -21.26
C PHE A 16 -2.95 -3.05 -21.17
N ARG A 17 -2.14 -2.84 -22.22
CA ARG A 17 -1.20 -1.71 -22.30
C ARG A 17 -1.90 -0.36 -22.32
N GLY A 18 -3.07 -0.27 -22.97
CA GLY A 18 -3.91 0.93 -22.94
C GLY A 18 -4.35 1.28 -21.52
N GLN A 19 -4.80 0.28 -20.76
CA GLN A 19 -5.23 0.47 -19.36
C GLN A 19 -4.09 0.90 -18.43
N LEU A 20 -2.88 0.35 -18.60
CA LEU A 20 -1.71 0.77 -17.81
C LEU A 20 -1.28 2.22 -18.11
N ARG A 21 -1.52 2.70 -19.34
CA ARG A 21 -1.12 4.05 -19.79
C ARG A 21 -2.16 5.12 -19.49
N SER A 22 -3.42 4.75 -19.32
CA SER A 22 -4.45 5.71 -18.89
C SER A 22 -4.18 6.08 -17.43
N GLY A 23 -3.70 7.30 -17.17
CA GLY A 23 -3.35 7.79 -15.82
C GLY A 23 -4.50 7.89 -14.80
N GLN A 24 -5.65 7.26 -15.07
CA GLN A 24 -6.84 7.18 -14.19
C GLN A 24 -7.06 5.76 -13.65
N VAL A 25 -5.99 5.04 -13.31
CA VAL A 25 -6.12 3.75 -12.63
C VAL A 25 -6.10 3.98 -11.12
N GLY A 26 -7.26 3.94 -10.47
CA GLY A 26 -7.35 3.96 -9.00
C GLY A 26 -6.57 2.79 -8.37
N SER A 27 -6.13 2.94 -7.13
CA SER A 27 -5.21 2.01 -6.44
C SER A 27 -5.60 0.53 -6.57
N LYS A 28 -6.89 0.20 -6.37
CA LYS A 28 -7.40 -1.16 -6.48
C LYS A 28 -7.28 -1.72 -7.90
N ARG A 29 -7.66 -0.93 -8.91
CA ARG A 29 -7.59 -1.35 -10.33
C ARG A 29 -6.14 -1.47 -10.79
N TRP A 30 -5.24 -0.66 -10.24
CA TRP A 30 -3.81 -0.74 -10.53
C TRP A 30 -3.23 -2.04 -9.99
N TRP A 31 -3.53 -2.38 -8.73
CA TRP A 31 -3.13 -3.66 -8.15
C TRP A 31 -3.72 -4.86 -8.88
N SER A 32 -4.97 -4.78 -9.35
CA SER A 32 -5.56 -5.83 -10.20
C SER A 32 -4.79 -6.03 -11.50
N LEU A 33 -4.48 -4.95 -12.23
CA LEU A 33 -3.71 -5.03 -13.48
C LEU A 33 -2.30 -5.59 -13.24
N VAL A 34 -1.61 -5.09 -12.21
CA VAL A 34 -0.27 -5.55 -11.85
C VAL A 34 -0.28 -7.04 -11.51
N ASN A 35 -1.24 -7.49 -10.71
CA ASN A 35 -1.40 -8.91 -10.37
C ASN A 35 -1.67 -9.76 -11.62
N GLU A 36 -2.55 -9.34 -12.54
CA GLU A 36 -2.83 -10.07 -13.79
C GLU A 36 -1.58 -10.22 -14.68
N GLN A 37 -0.77 -9.16 -14.80
CA GLN A 37 0.48 -9.21 -15.56
C GLN A 37 1.54 -10.13 -14.93
N GLN A 38 1.47 -10.36 -13.62
CA GLN A 38 2.48 -11.11 -12.89
C GLN A 38 2.10 -12.57 -12.71
N VAL A 39 0.80 -12.84 -12.50
CA VAL A 39 0.26 -14.20 -12.58
C VAL A 39 0.54 -14.80 -13.97
N SER A 40 0.40 -14.01 -15.03
CA SER A 40 0.73 -14.45 -16.39
C SER A 40 2.23 -14.68 -16.64
N ARG A 41 3.12 -14.12 -15.80
CA ARG A 41 4.57 -14.34 -15.86
C ARG A 41 5.09 -15.41 -14.89
N GLY A 42 4.27 -15.88 -13.95
CA GLY A 42 4.69 -16.80 -12.90
C GLY A 42 5.68 -16.19 -11.90
N GLU A 43 5.83 -14.86 -11.88
CA GLU A 43 6.81 -14.15 -11.05
C GLU A 43 6.17 -13.68 -9.75
N THR A 44 6.85 -13.90 -8.61
CA THR A 44 6.41 -13.37 -7.31
C THR A 44 6.88 -11.91 -7.17
N LEU A 45 5.96 -10.99 -6.88
CA LEU A 45 6.20 -9.54 -6.70
C LEU A 45 7.26 -9.17 -5.66
N SER A 46 7.39 -10.00 -4.63
CA SER A 46 8.28 -9.76 -3.52
C SER A 46 9.55 -10.58 -3.71
N PRO A 47 10.74 -10.00 -3.49
CA PRO A 47 11.96 -10.79 -3.37
C PRO A 47 11.70 -11.97 -2.44
N PRO A 48 12.15 -13.19 -2.79
CA PRO A 48 11.92 -14.35 -1.96
C PRO A 48 12.47 -14.08 -0.56
N LEU A 49 11.62 -14.24 0.46
CA LEU A 49 12.07 -14.15 1.83
C LEU A 49 12.81 -15.44 2.17
N ILE A 50 14.09 -15.31 2.48
CA ILE A 50 14.97 -16.43 2.79
C ILE A 50 14.97 -16.66 4.29
N ARG A 51 14.75 -17.92 4.69
CA ARG A 51 14.85 -18.38 6.07
C ARG A 51 16.33 -18.48 6.49
N GLY A 52 16.58 -18.62 7.79
CA GLY A 52 17.95 -18.78 8.31
C GLY A 52 18.69 -20.03 7.80
N ASP A 53 17.97 -21.03 7.30
CA ASP A 53 18.49 -22.25 6.69
C ASP A 53 18.71 -22.13 5.17
N SER A 54 18.67 -20.91 4.62
CA SER A 54 18.74 -20.62 3.18
C SER A 54 17.55 -21.10 2.34
N SER A 55 16.49 -21.63 2.95
CA SER A 55 15.27 -22.03 2.22
C SER A 55 14.34 -20.84 1.96
N VAL A 56 13.52 -20.92 0.90
CA VAL A 56 12.55 -19.87 0.55
C VAL A 56 11.26 -20.05 1.37
N ALA A 57 10.73 -18.93 1.90
CA ALA A 57 9.43 -18.90 2.56
C ALA A 57 8.28 -18.82 1.55
N HIS A 58 7.49 -19.89 1.48
CA HIS A 58 6.37 -20.00 0.54
C HIS A 58 5.03 -19.63 1.16
N THR A 59 4.83 -19.81 2.47
CA THR A 59 3.55 -19.52 3.13
C THR A 59 3.49 -18.09 3.65
N ALA A 60 2.28 -17.51 3.69
CA ALA A 60 2.07 -16.18 4.27
C ALA A 60 2.51 -16.12 5.74
N ARG A 61 2.29 -17.20 6.50
CA ARG A 61 2.72 -17.34 7.89
C ARG A 61 4.23 -17.28 8.03
N ASP A 62 4.97 -18.01 7.20
CA ASP A 62 6.43 -17.99 7.22
C ASP A 62 7.00 -16.61 6.89
N LYS A 63 6.43 -15.96 5.88
CA LYS A 63 6.81 -14.59 5.49
C LYS A 63 6.58 -13.60 6.63
N ALA A 64 5.41 -13.66 7.28
CA ALA A 64 5.09 -12.82 8.43
C ALA A 64 6.06 -13.05 9.59
N ASN A 65 6.39 -14.31 9.89
CA ASN A 65 7.34 -14.65 10.96
C ASN A 65 8.76 -14.13 10.69
N ILE A 66 9.26 -14.26 9.44
CA ILE A 66 10.57 -13.73 9.06
C ILE A 66 10.62 -12.21 9.23
N LEU A 67 9.58 -11.50 8.76
CA LEU A 67 9.50 -10.05 8.89
C LEU A 67 9.42 -9.62 10.36
N ALA A 68 8.56 -10.28 11.15
CA ALA A 68 8.43 -10.01 12.58
C ALA A 68 9.78 -10.17 13.30
N MET A 69 10.47 -11.30 13.10
CA MET A 69 11.78 -11.55 13.68
C MET A 69 12.81 -10.49 13.24
N HIS A 70 12.82 -10.12 11.95
CA HIS A 70 13.73 -9.11 11.42
C HIS A 70 13.53 -7.75 12.11
N PHE A 71 12.29 -7.28 12.20
CA PHE A 71 12.00 -5.99 12.81
C PHE A 71 12.18 -6.00 14.33
N THR A 72 11.75 -7.05 15.03
CA THR A 72 11.95 -7.18 16.48
C THR A 72 13.44 -7.07 16.83
N LYS A 73 14.33 -7.74 16.08
CA LYS A 73 15.79 -7.64 16.29
C LYS A 73 16.33 -6.21 16.12
N LYS A 74 15.71 -5.39 15.27
CA LYS A 74 16.09 -3.99 15.05
C LYS A 74 15.48 -3.02 16.05
N MET A 75 14.40 -3.42 16.71
CA MET A 75 13.69 -2.62 17.73
C MET A 75 14.16 -2.89 19.16
N CYS A 76 15.20 -3.72 19.35
CA CYS A 76 15.87 -3.83 20.63
C CYS A 76 16.80 -2.63 20.82
N VAL A 77 16.50 -1.78 21.80
CA VAL A 77 17.42 -0.73 22.24
C VAL A 77 18.50 -1.40 23.10
N PRO A 78 19.79 -1.43 22.66
CA PRO A 78 20.85 -2.13 23.41
C PRO A 78 21.14 -1.50 24.76
N ASP A 79 20.78 -0.23 24.91
CA ASP A 79 20.96 0.57 26.12
C ASP A 79 19.62 1.24 26.47
N PRO A 80 18.82 0.64 27.37
CA PRO A 80 17.51 1.17 27.74
C PRO A 80 17.60 2.51 28.48
N VAL A 81 18.80 2.90 28.94
CA VAL A 81 19.05 4.18 29.62
C VAL A 81 19.47 5.26 28.61
N ARG A 82 19.82 4.87 27.38
CA ARG A 82 20.18 5.80 26.31
C ARG A 82 18.98 6.66 25.94
N THR A 83 19.12 7.96 26.17
CA THR A 83 18.15 8.94 25.72
C THR A 83 18.10 8.98 24.19
N PRO A 84 16.91 9.11 23.57
CA PRO A 84 16.79 9.33 22.14
C PRO A 84 17.65 10.52 21.70
N PRO A 85 18.19 10.51 20.46
CA PRO A 85 18.90 11.67 19.95
C PRO A 85 17.96 12.88 19.96
N THR A 86 18.43 14.01 20.47
CA THR A 86 17.71 15.27 20.35
C THR A 86 17.65 15.63 18.87
N LEU A 87 16.47 15.54 18.28
CA LEU A 87 16.26 15.99 16.91
C LEU A 87 16.31 17.52 16.90
N PRO A 88 17.07 18.14 15.99
CA PRO A 88 17.03 19.58 15.84
C PRO A 88 15.61 19.99 15.45
N GLU A 89 15.16 21.13 15.96
CA GLU A 89 13.89 21.69 15.54
C GLU A 89 14.04 22.20 14.10
N ILE A 90 13.53 21.44 13.14
CA ILE A 90 13.66 21.71 11.70
C ILE A 90 12.53 22.64 11.21
N VAL A 91 11.58 22.97 12.09
CA VAL A 91 10.40 23.78 11.75
C VAL A 91 10.56 25.17 12.33
N SER A 92 10.56 26.18 11.46
CA SER A 92 10.51 27.60 11.84
C SER A 92 9.16 27.97 12.44
N ASP A 93 8.10 27.34 11.95
CA ASP A 93 6.73 27.72 12.24
C ASP A 93 6.00 26.62 12.99
N ARG A 94 5.36 27.00 14.10
CA ARG A 94 4.50 26.13 14.88
C ARG A 94 3.05 26.53 14.67
N LEU A 95 2.20 25.56 14.36
CA LEU A 95 0.75 25.77 14.32
C LEU A 95 0.22 25.89 15.75
N VAL A 96 0.11 27.12 16.24
CA VAL A 96 -0.34 27.40 17.63
C VAL A 96 -1.85 27.29 17.78
N LYS A 97 -2.59 27.61 16.71
CA LYS A 97 -4.06 27.63 16.72
C LYS A 97 -4.59 27.18 15.37
N VAL A 98 -5.53 26.24 15.40
CA VAL A 98 -6.35 25.88 14.25
C VAL A 98 -7.68 26.60 14.40
N VAL A 99 -8.08 27.35 13.39
CA VAL A 99 -9.40 27.98 13.29
C VAL A 99 -10.09 27.37 12.07
N THR A 100 -11.37 27.04 12.23
CA THR A 100 -12.19 26.56 11.12
C THR A 100 -13.61 27.12 11.24
N SER A 101 -14.36 27.06 10.14
CA SER A 101 -15.78 27.41 10.09
C SER A 101 -16.65 26.20 9.76
N GLU A 102 -17.94 26.26 10.12
CA GLU A 102 -18.92 25.24 9.76
C GLU A 102 -18.96 25.00 8.23
N ALA A 103 -18.84 26.06 7.44
CA ALA A 103 -18.84 25.97 5.99
C ALA A 103 -17.65 25.16 5.45
N GLU A 104 -16.45 25.36 6.00
CA GLU A 104 -15.26 24.60 5.63
C GLU A 104 -15.42 23.12 6.00
N VAL A 105 -15.91 22.83 7.22
CA VAL A 105 -16.16 21.46 7.66
C VAL A 105 -17.15 20.77 6.74
N LYS A 106 -18.25 21.46 6.38
CA LYS A 106 -19.26 20.92 5.47
C LYS A 106 -18.70 20.60 4.09
N VAL A 107 -17.85 21.47 3.53
CA VAL A 107 -17.17 21.21 2.25
C VAL A 107 -16.25 20.00 2.34
N LEU A 108 -15.52 19.84 3.45
CA LEU A 108 -14.65 18.67 3.66
C LEU A 108 -15.46 17.37 3.76
N LEU A 109 -16.57 17.38 4.49
CA LEU A 109 -17.45 16.22 4.61
C LEU A 109 -18.08 15.83 3.28
N LEU A 110 -18.54 16.80 2.48
CA LEU A 110 -19.12 16.53 1.14
C LEU A 110 -18.12 15.89 0.17
N ASN A 111 -16.82 16.19 0.33
CA ASN A 111 -15.74 15.64 -0.48
C ASN A 111 -15.07 14.40 0.14
N LEU A 112 -15.62 13.87 1.23
CA LEU A 112 -15.07 12.69 1.91
C LEU A 112 -15.21 11.45 1.02
N ASP A 113 -14.10 10.71 0.86
CA ASP A 113 -14.14 9.42 0.15
C ASP A 113 -14.84 8.35 1.00
N VAL A 114 -16.12 8.12 0.69
CA VAL A 114 -16.98 7.14 1.35
C VAL A 114 -16.54 5.68 1.18
N GLN A 115 -15.58 5.40 0.28
CA GLN A 115 -15.03 4.06 0.06
C GLN A 115 -13.75 3.81 0.87
N LYS A 116 -13.25 4.81 1.60
CA LYS A 116 -12.04 4.65 2.42
C LYS A 116 -12.30 3.67 3.57
N ALA A 117 -11.25 2.94 3.94
CA ALA A 117 -11.29 2.02 5.07
C ALA A 117 -11.61 2.76 6.38
N VAL A 118 -12.31 2.05 7.27
CA VAL A 118 -12.66 2.53 8.60
C VAL A 118 -11.40 2.69 9.44
N GLY A 119 -11.30 3.79 10.19
CA GLY A 119 -10.19 4.07 11.09
C GLY A 119 -10.23 3.25 12.38
N PRO A 120 -9.24 3.43 13.27
CA PRO A 120 -9.21 2.79 14.59
C PRO A 120 -10.39 3.17 15.50
N ASP A 121 -11.05 4.28 15.20
CA ASP A 121 -12.26 4.77 15.87
C ASP A 121 -13.53 3.99 15.48
N ASN A 122 -13.43 3.11 14.49
CA ASN A 122 -14.52 2.32 13.93
C ASN A 122 -15.68 3.16 13.35
N VAL A 123 -15.43 4.42 12.97
CA VAL A 123 -16.44 5.30 12.37
C VAL A 123 -16.34 5.22 10.84
N SER A 124 -17.42 4.77 10.19
CA SER A 124 -17.45 4.73 8.72
C SER A 124 -17.51 6.14 8.13
N PRO A 125 -16.72 6.44 7.09
CA PRO A 125 -16.84 7.68 6.33
C PRO A 125 -18.28 7.95 5.82
N ARG A 126 -19.07 6.89 5.60
CA ARG A 126 -20.48 6.99 5.18
C ARG A 126 -21.42 7.56 6.24
N LEU A 127 -21.03 7.53 7.51
CA LEU A 127 -21.79 8.16 8.59
C LEU A 127 -21.54 9.67 8.67
N LEU A 128 -20.44 10.13 8.07
CA LEU A 128 -19.98 11.51 8.13
C LEU A 128 -20.31 12.29 6.85
N HIS A 129 -20.68 11.59 5.77
CA HIS A 129 -21.15 12.15 4.50
C HIS A 129 -22.64 12.47 4.59
#